data_AF-A0A4U6TM49-F1
#
_entry.id   AF-A0A4U6TM49-F1
#
_cell.length_a   1.000
_cell.length_b   1.000
_cell.length_c   1.000
_cell.angle_alpha   90.00
_cell.angle_beta   90.00
_cell.angle_gamma   90.00
#
_symmetry.space_group_name_H-M   'P 1'
#
loop_
_entity.id
_entity.type
_entity.pdbx_description
1 polymer ?
#
loop_
_entity_poly.entity_id
_entity_poly.type
_entity_poly.pdbx_seq_one_letter_code
_entity_poly.pdbx_strand_id
1 'polypeptide(L)'
;MELPSYSCVLCMHDIEETLFHLILECPFAQECWINISLFTDLSQEPYSILNSFRIQLQVKFFMEVIILMCWCIWMERNDYIFQGINPSVHSAMSRFKVVFTQVMLRVKEDWKQLMIEWLDRTL
;
A
#
# COMPACT_ATOMS: atom_id res chain seq x y z
N MET A 1 -12.44 -4.04 23.89
CA MET A 1 -10.98 -4.27 23.85
C MET A 1 -10.35 -2.90 23.96
N GLU A 2 -9.75 -2.59 25.10
CA GLU A 2 -9.02 -1.34 25.29
C GLU A 2 -7.60 -1.54 24.74
N LEU A 3 -7.18 -0.68 23.82
CA LEU A 3 -5.81 -0.68 23.32
C LEU A 3 -4.94 0.20 24.22
N PRO A 4 -3.66 -0.14 24.43
CA PRO A 4 -2.74 0.69 25.20
C PRO A 4 -2.55 2.10 24.59
N SER A 5 -2.73 2.23 23.28
CA SER A 5 -2.73 3.48 22.54
C SER A 5 -3.56 3.32 21.26
N TYR A 6 -4.16 4.41 20.82
CA TYR A 6 -4.83 4.53 19.52
C TYR A 6 -3.96 5.28 18.50
N SER A 7 -2.74 5.67 18.85
CA SER A 7 -1.82 6.35 17.94
C SER A 7 -1.31 5.38 16.86
N CYS A 8 -1.10 5.90 15.65
CA CYS A 8 -0.54 5.14 14.54
C CYS A 8 0.88 4.66 14.87
N VAL A 9 1.09 3.35 14.79
CA VAL A 9 2.38 2.73 15.11
C VAL A 9 3.40 2.82 13.97
N LEU A 10 2.97 3.21 12.76
CA LEU A 10 3.82 3.31 11.59
C LEU A 10 4.51 4.67 11.45
N CYS A 11 4.15 5.66 12.27
CA CYS A 11 4.76 6.99 12.26
C CYS A 11 5.09 7.46 13.69
N MET A 12 5.97 8.44 13.80
CA MET A 12 6.41 9.00 15.09
C MET A 12 5.68 10.31 15.44
N HIS A 13 4.50 10.55 14.86
CA HIS A 13 3.78 11.82 14.96
C HIS A 13 2.72 11.84 16.07
N ASP A 14 2.52 10.73 16.78
CA ASP A 14 1.49 10.59 17.83
C ASP A 14 0.08 11.01 17.36
N ILE A 15 -0.24 10.67 16.10
CA ILE A 15 -1.55 10.92 15.49
C ILE A 15 -2.43 9.70 15.70
N GLU A 16 -3.70 9.92 16.04
CA GLU A 16 -4.70 8.86 16.13
C GLU A 16 -4.81 8.08 14.81
N GLU A 17 -4.75 6.76 14.91
CA GLU A 17 -4.84 5.87 13.77
C GLU A 17 -6.29 5.80 13.24
N THR A 18 -6.55 6.56 12.19
CA THR A 18 -7.75 6.39 11.36
C THR A 18 -7.41 5.57 10.11
N LEU A 19 -8.44 5.05 9.41
CA LEU A 19 -8.23 4.37 8.13
C LEU A 19 -7.57 5.31 7.10
N PHE A 20 -7.99 6.58 7.08
CA PHE A 20 -7.40 7.59 6.20
C PHE A 20 -5.93 7.83 6.54
N HIS A 21 -5.62 7.99 7.83
CA HIS A 21 -4.24 8.13 8.29
C HIS A 21 -3.41 6.92 7.88
N LEU A 22 -3.81 5.72 8.30
CA LEU A 22 -3.04 4.50 8.09
C LEU A 22 -2.71 4.23 6.62
N ILE A 23 -3.66 4.49 5.71
CA ILE A 23 -3.54 4.08 4.31
C ILE A 23 -3.06 5.21 3.40
N LEU A 24 -3.37 6.48 3.67
CA LEU A 24 -3.14 7.58 2.72
C LEU A 24 -2.28 8.72 3.28
N GLU A 25 -2.49 9.13 4.53
CA GLU A 25 -1.82 10.31 5.10
C GLU A 25 -0.54 9.97 5.89
N CYS A 26 -0.44 8.77 6.46
CA CYS A 26 0.72 8.34 7.23
C CYS A 26 1.98 8.45 6.36
N PRO A 27 3.07 9.08 6.85
CA PRO A 27 4.31 9.20 6.08
C PRO A 27 4.86 7.86 5.59
N PHE A 28 4.72 6.81 6.41
CA PHE A 28 5.09 5.45 6.01
C PHE A 28 4.29 4.98 4.79
N ALA A 29 2.97 5.18 4.82
CA ALA A 29 2.10 4.82 3.70
C ALA A 29 2.42 5.65 2.45
N GLN A 30 2.65 6.96 2.61
CA GLN A 30 3.05 7.83 1.51
C GLN A 30 4.34 7.36 0.83
N GLU A 31 5.36 6.98 1.61
CA GLU A 31 6.59 6.41 1.06
C GLU A 31 6.33 5.11 0.30
N CYS A 32 5.46 4.21 0.81
CA CYS A 32 5.06 3.01 0.08
C CYS A 32 4.40 3.33 -1.27
N TRP A 33 3.53 4.34 -1.33
CA TRP A 33 2.91 4.79 -2.58
C TRP A 33 3.94 5.41 -3.55
N ILE A 34 4.84 6.25 -3.04
CA ILE A 34 5.91 6.89 -3.83
C ILE A 34 6.83 5.83 -4.46
N ASN A 35 7.10 4.72 -3.76
CA ASN A 35 7.91 3.62 -4.28
C ASN A 35 7.28 2.88 -5.49
N ILE A 36 5.98 3.06 -5.73
CA ILE A 36 5.30 2.61 -6.96
C ILE A 36 4.84 3.79 -7.84
N SER A 37 5.49 4.96 -7.68
CA SER A 37 5.22 6.19 -8.43
C SER A 37 3.79 6.73 -8.29
N LEU A 38 3.19 6.55 -7.11
CA LEU A 38 1.89 7.12 -6.77
C LEU A 38 2.01 8.20 -5.72
N PHE A 39 1.29 9.29 -5.94
CA PHE A 39 1.33 10.47 -5.09
C PHE A 39 -0.07 10.80 -4.59
N THR A 40 -0.19 10.99 -3.28
CA THR A 40 -1.43 11.39 -2.61
C THR A 40 -1.56 12.91 -2.57
N ASP A 41 -2.67 13.45 -3.02
CA ASP A 41 -3.05 14.84 -2.72
C ASP A 41 -3.94 14.87 -1.49
N LEU A 42 -3.34 15.15 -0.33
CA LEU A 42 -4.03 15.16 0.96
C LEU A 42 -5.05 16.31 1.12
N SER A 43 -5.12 17.24 0.16
CA SER A 43 -6.20 18.24 0.13
C SER A 43 -7.54 17.68 -0.35
N GLN A 44 -7.54 16.44 -0.88
CA GLN A 44 -8.70 15.80 -1.48
C GLN A 44 -9.33 14.77 -0.55
N GLU A 45 -10.62 14.51 -0.76
CA GLU A 45 -11.34 13.43 -0.10
C GLU A 45 -10.77 12.05 -0.46
N PRO A 46 -10.86 11.02 0.43
CA PRO A 46 -10.21 9.73 0.23
C PRO A 46 -10.54 9.05 -1.11
N TYR A 47 -11.80 9.10 -1.54
CA TYR A 47 -12.23 8.53 -2.83
C TYR A 47 -11.62 9.25 -4.04
N SER A 48 -11.43 10.56 -3.95
CA SER A 48 -10.78 11.35 -5.00
C SER A 48 -9.29 10.98 -5.11
N ILE A 49 -8.61 10.72 -3.99
CA ILE A 49 -7.23 10.23 -3.97
C ILE A 49 -7.15 8.84 -4.62
N LEU A 50 -8.03 7.90 -4.25
CA LEU A 50 -8.05 6.56 -4.87
C LEU A 50 -8.36 6.62 -6.37
N ASN A 51 -9.25 7.53 -6.79
CA ASN A 51 -9.50 7.77 -8.21
C ASN A 51 -8.29 8.40 -8.91
N SER A 52 -7.51 9.25 -8.24
CA SER A 52 -6.26 9.78 -8.78
C SER A 52 -5.22 8.68 -8.99
N PHE A 53 -5.12 7.69 -8.09
CA PHE A 53 -4.25 6.53 -8.26
C PHE A 53 -4.59 5.74 -9.52
N ARG A 54 -5.88 5.54 -9.82
CA ARG A 54 -6.31 4.93 -11.09
C ARG A 54 -5.78 5.69 -12.30
N ILE A 55 -5.86 7.02 -12.28
CA ILE A 55 -5.40 7.90 -13.37
C ILE A 55 -3.87 7.88 -13.48
N GLN A 56 -3.14 7.82 -12.35
CA GLN A 56 -1.69 7.74 -12.31
C GLN A 56 -1.16 6.39 -12.79
N LEU A 57 -1.80 5.28 -12.39
CA LEU A 57 -1.39 3.92 -12.75
C LEU A 57 -1.60 3.60 -14.23
N GLN A 58 -2.72 4.05 -14.82
CA GLN A 58 -3.07 3.81 -16.24
C GLN A 58 -3.06 2.34 -16.71
N VAL A 59 -3.25 1.39 -15.78
CA VAL A 59 -3.34 -0.04 -16.08
C VAL A 59 -4.74 -0.59 -15.81
N LYS A 60 -5.10 -1.69 -16.47
CA LYS A 60 -6.41 -2.35 -16.29
C LYS A 60 -6.58 -2.97 -14.90
N PHE A 61 -5.48 -3.37 -14.27
CA PHE A 61 -5.41 -4.03 -12.97
C PHE A 61 -5.06 -3.04 -11.83
N PHE A 62 -5.46 -1.78 -11.95
CA PHE A 62 -5.11 -0.74 -10.99
C PHE A 62 -5.65 -1.05 -9.58
N MET A 63 -6.82 -1.71 -9.50
CA MET A 63 -7.43 -2.10 -8.22
C MET A 63 -6.56 -3.12 -7.49
N GLU A 64 -5.98 -4.09 -8.19
CA GLU A 64 -5.08 -5.09 -7.63
C GLU A 64 -3.85 -4.40 -7.01
N VAL A 65 -3.26 -3.43 -7.69
CA VAL A 65 -2.12 -2.66 -7.15
C VAL A 65 -2.53 -1.93 -5.86
N ILE A 66 -3.64 -1.18 -5.89
CA ILE A 66 -4.09 -0.40 -4.73
C ILE A 66 -4.41 -1.32 -3.54
N ILE A 67 -5.21 -2.36 -3.75
CA ILE A 67 -5.64 -3.29 -2.69
C ILE A 67 -4.42 -4.01 -2.09
N LEU A 68 -3.50 -4.49 -2.92
CA LEU A 68 -2.33 -5.21 -2.43
C LEU A 68 -1.39 -4.31 -1.64
N MET A 69 -1.21 -3.05 -2.03
CA MET A 69 -0.39 -2.12 -1.26
C MET A 69 -1.05 -1.75 0.07
N CYS A 70 -2.36 -1.47 0.09
CA CYS A 70 -3.12 -1.29 1.34
C CYS A 70 -2.96 -2.50 2.28
N TRP A 71 -3.05 -3.72 1.72
CA TRP A 71 -2.81 -4.95 2.47
C TRP A 71 -1.39 -5.04 3.00
N CYS A 72 -0.37 -4.67 2.23
CA CYS A 72 1.02 -4.69 2.68
C CYS A 72 1.25 -3.70 3.82
N ILE A 73 0.74 -2.48 3.72
CA ILE A 73 0.80 -1.48 4.81
C ILE A 73 0.12 -2.02 6.08
N TRP A 74 -1.07 -2.61 5.93
CA TRP A 74 -1.78 -3.25 7.04
C TRP A 74 -0.97 -4.39 7.68
N MET A 75 -0.25 -5.18 6.87
CA MET A 75 0.60 -6.25 7.37
C MET A 75 1.82 -5.74 8.14
N GLU A 76 2.47 -4.66 7.69
CA GLU A 76 3.59 -4.06 8.43
C GLU A 76 3.15 -3.55 9.81
N ARG A 77 1.95 -2.94 9.88
CA ARG A 77 1.33 -2.55 11.16
C ARG A 77 1.12 -3.75 12.08
N ASN A 78 0.56 -4.83 11.54
CA ASN A 78 0.27 -6.03 12.32
C ASN A 78 1.53 -6.76 12.79
N ASP A 79 2.55 -6.84 11.94
CA ASP A 79 3.83 -7.46 12.29
C ASP A 79 4.52 -6.68 13.42
N TYR A 80 4.40 -5.35 13.44
CA TYR A 80 4.84 -4.55 14.59
C TYR A 80 4.03 -4.84 15.85
N ILE A 81 2.71 -4.77 15.79
CA ILE A 81 1.83 -4.93 16.97
C ILE A 81 1.93 -6.33 17.58
N PHE A 82 1.91 -7.37 16.75
CA PHE A 82 1.77 -8.75 17.21
C PHE A 82 3.11 -9.51 17.29
N GLN A 83 4.12 -9.10 16.53
CA GLN A 83 5.41 -9.80 16.46
C GLN A 83 6.60 -8.93 16.88
N GLY A 84 6.39 -7.63 17.12
CA GLY A 84 7.47 -6.69 17.45
C GLY A 84 8.47 -6.48 16.31
N ILE A 85 8.09 -6.77 15.08
CA ILE A 85 8.95 -6.56 13.89
C ILE A 85 8.85 -5.10 13.49
N ASN A 86 9.99 -4.40 13.45
CA ASN A 86 10.00 -2.99 13.06
C ASN A 86 9.50 -2.82 11.61
N PRO A 87 8.52 -1.93 11.37
CA PRO A 87 7.99 -1.70 10.04
C PRO A 87 9.05 -1.04 9.16
N SER A 88 9.13 -1.44 7.90
CA SER A 88 9.99 -0.78 6.92
C SER A 88 9.31 -0.72 5.56
N VAL A 89 9.57 0.35 4.81
CA VAL A 89 9.08 0.45 3.43
C VAL A 89 9.65 -0.71 2.60
N HIS A 90 10.91 -1.09 2.82
CA HIS A 90 11.54 -2.21 2.13
C HIS A 90 10.79 -3.54 2.34
N SER A 91 10.40 -3.88 3.58
CA SER A 91 9.61 -5.09 3.87
C SER A 91 8.23 -5.03 3.23
N ALA A 92 7.56 -3.87 3.28
CA ALA A 92 6.29 -3.66 2.59
C ALA A 92 6.41 -3.92 1.08
N MET A 93 7.44 -3.36 0.43
CA MET A 93 7.68 -3.50 -1.00
C MET A 93 8.07 -4.93 -1.39
N SER A 94 8.90 -5.60 -0.57
CA SER A 94 9.25 -7.01 -0.79
C SER A 94 8.00 -7.89 -0.71
N ARG A 95 7.15 -7.67 0.31
CA ARG A 95 5.87 -8.36 0.45
C ARG A 95 4.96 -8.09 -0.75
N PHE A 96 4.86 -6.83 -1.18
CA PHE A 96 4.09 -6.42 -2.35
C PHE A 96 4.50 -7.21 -3.60
N LYS A 97 5.81 -7.28 -3.91
CA LYS A 97 6.32 -8.07 -5.05
C LYS A 97 5.90 -9.54 -4.97
N VAL A 98 5.99 -10.15 -3.79
CA VAL A 98 5.60 -11.55 -3.57
C VAL A 98 4.11 -11.75 -3.80
N VAL A 99 3.24 -10.95 -3.15
CA VAL A 99 1.78 -11.13 -3.28
C VAL A 99 1.28 -10.75 -4.66
N PHE A 100 1.88 -9.74 -5.31
CA PHE A 100 1.57 -9.36 -6.68
C PHE A 100 1.87 -10.51 -7.64
N THR A 101 3.04 -11.15 -7.50
CA THR A 101 3.42 -12.33 -8.29
C THR A 101 2.44 -13.50 -8.09
N GLN A 102 1.95 -13.71 -6.86
CA GLN A 102 0.95 -14.73 -6.59
C GLN A 102 -0.41 -14.42 -7.27
N VAL A 103 -0.80 -13.15 -7.34
CA VAL A 103 -2.01 -12.73 -8.08
C VAL A 103 -1.82 -12.97 -9.58
N MET A 104 -0.65 -12.68 -10.15
CA MET A 104 -0.36 -12.94 -11.58
C MET A 104 -0.57 -14.41 -11.99
N LEU A 105 -0.40 -15.36 -11.06
CA LEU A 105 -0.64 -16.78 -11.33
C LEU A 105 -2.13 -17.15 -11.45
N ARG A 106 -3.04 -16.24 -11.07
CA ARG A 106 -4.49 -16.48 -10.97
C ARG A 106 -5.30 -15.61 -11.92
N VAL A 107 -4.67 -14.69 -12.65
CA VAL A 107 -5.32 -13.85 -13.65
C VAL A 107 -5.36 -14.54 -15.02
N LYS A 108 -6.17 -14.01 -15.93
CA LYS A 108 -6.18 -14.43 -17.34
C LYS A 108 -4.83 -14.15 -17.98
N GLU A 109 -4.40 -15.00 -18.92
CA GLU A 109 -3.10 -14.86 -19.59
C GLU A 109 -2.91 -13.47 -20.26
N ASP A 110 -3.98 -12.90 -20.85
CA ASP A 110 -3.94 -11.54 -21.43
C ASP A 110 -3.57 -10.44 -20.41
N TRP A 111 -3.86 -10.65 -19.12
CA TRP A 111 -3.51 -9.70 -18.05
C TRP A 111 -2.13 -9.97 -17.50
N LYS A 112 -1.71 -11.24 -17.46
CA LYS A 112 -0.44 -11.68 -16.89
C LYS A 112 0.75 -11.01 -17.58
N GLN A 113 0.75 -10.95 -18.92
CA GLN A 113 1.84 -10.30 -19.66
C GLN A 113 1.94 -8.80 -19.31
N LEU A 114 0.79 -8.10 -19.24
CA LEU A 114 0.74 -6.68 -18.86
C LEU A 114 1.20 -6.46 -17.42
N MET A 115 0.88 -7.38 -16.51
CA MET A 115 1.31 -7.31 -15.11
C MET A 115 2.80 -7.55 -14.95
N ILE A 116 3.39 -8.48 -15.70
CA ILE A 116 4.84 -8.72 -15.73
C ILE A 116 5.57 -7.47 -16.23
N GLU A 117 5.14 -6.92 -17.37
CA GLU A 117 5.76 -5.71 -17.95
C GLU A 117 5.67 -4.49 -17.05
N TRP A 118 4.59 -4.37 -16.27
CA TRP A 118 4.45 -3.33 -15.27
C TRP A 118 5.37 -3.57 -14.08
N LEU A 119 5.43 -4.80 -13.57
CA LEU A 119 6.29 -5.17 -12.45
C LEU A 119 7.77 -4.87 -12.76
N ASP A 120 8.27 -5.31 -13.92
CA ASP A 120 9.66 -5.11 -14.33
C ASP A 120 10.03 -3.62 -14.52
N ARG A 121 9.04 -2.78 -14.84
CA ARG A 121 9.24 -1.33 -15.02
C ARG A 121 9.21 -0.57 -13.70
N THR A 122 8.36 -0.99 -12.77
CA THR A 122 8.07 -0.24 -11.55
C THR A 122 8.93 -0.70 -10.36
N LEU A 123 9.37 -1.96 -10.33
CA LEU A 123 9.89 -2.61 -9.13
C LEU A 123 11.17 -3.41 -9.31
#